data_AF-A0A3D3AGH3-F1
#
_entry.id   AF-A0A3D3AGH3-F1
#
_cell.length_a   1.000
_cell.length_b   1.000
_cell.length_c   1.000
_cell.angle_alpha   90.00
_cell.angle_beta   90.00
_cell.angle_gamma   90.00
#
_symmetry.space_group_name_H-M   'P 1'
#
loop_
_entity.id
_entity.type
_entity.pdbx_description
1 polymer ?
#
loop_
_entity_poly.entity_id
_entity_poly.type
_entity_poly.pdbx_seq_one_letter_code
_entity_poly.pdbx_strand_id
1 'polypeptide(L)' 'MTEKNKNIKKKIDIVLLGASTGGPKVLYDLITSLPGDLNVPVAVVQHMPAEFTKVFADRINENSNLRVKEA' A
#
# COMPACT_ATOMS: atom_id res chain seq x y z
N MET A 1 -28.43 -33.99 8.93
CA MET A 1 -28.29 -32.72 8.21
C MET A 1 -27.18 -31.95 8.90
N THR A 2 -25.97 -31.97 8.35
CA THR A 2 -24.79 -31.37 9.01
C THR A 2 -24.55 -30.03 8.35
N GLU A 3 -24.82 -28.93 9.06
CA GLU A 3 -24.50 -27.58 8.60
C GLU A 3 -22.97 -27.44 8.49
N LYS A 4 -22.47 -27.29 7.27
CA LYS A 4 -21.08 -26.88 7.04
C LYS A 4 -20.97 -25.40 7.44
N ASN A 5 -20.33 -25.15 8.58
CA ASN A 5 -19.83 -23.82 8.95
C ASN A 5 -18.90 -23.30 7.85
N LYS A 6 -19.44 -22.47 6.94
CA LYS A 6 -18.65 -21.72 5.96
C LYS A 6 -17.87 -20.66 6.74
N ASN A 7 -16.60 -20.92 7.00
CA ASN A 7 -15.63 -19.89 7.34
C ASN A 7 -15.46 -18.98 6.11
N ILE A 8 -16.36 -17.99 5.95
CA ILE A 8 -16.24 -16.97 4.90
C ILE A 8 -15.10 -16.05 5.34
N LYS A 9 -13.87 -16.35 4.94
CA LYS A 9 -12.78 -15.37 5.00
C LYS A 9 -13.21 -14.20 4.11
N LYS A 10 -13.60 -13.08 4.72
CA LYS A 10 -13.90 -11.85 3.99
C LYS A 10 -12.66 -11.47 3.18
N LYS A 11 -12.86 -11.24 1.88
CA LYS A 11 -11.84 -10.67 1.01
C LYS A 11 -11.56 -9.24 1.49
N ILE A 12 -10.29 -8.85 1.55
CA ILE A 12 -9.91 -7.46 1.82
C ILE A 12 -9.95 -6.71 0.50
N ASP A 13 -10.75 -5.65 0.44
CA ASP A 13 -10.94 -4.87 -0.79
C ASP A 13 -9.86 -3.80 -0.98
N ILE A 14 -9.33 -3.22 0.10
CA ILE A 14 -8.28 -2.19 0.06
C ILE A 14 -7.54 -2.08 1.40
N VAL A 15 -6.26 -1.67 1.34
CA VAL A 15 -5.48 -1.21 2.49
C VAL A 15 -5.23 0.29 2.37
N LEU A 16 -5.50 1.03 3.45
CA LEU A 16 -5.24 2.47 3.55
C LEU A 16 -4.10 2.71 4.55
N LEU A 17 -3.09 3.47 4.12
CA LEU A 17 -1.96 3.87 4.94
C LEU A 17 -1.94 5.39 5.08
N GLY A 18 -1.95 5.90 6.32
CA GLY A 18 -1.84 7.32 6.63
C GLY A 18 -0.55 7.62 7.39
N ALA A 19 0.22 8.61 6.94
CA ALA A 19 1.47 9.00 7.59
C ALA A 19 1.79 10.50 7.46
N SER A 20 2.69 10.99 8.31
CA SER A 20 3.15 12.39 8.36
C SER A 20 4.65 12.44 8.67
N THR A 21 5.07 12.90 9.85
CA THR A 21 6.48 13.01 10.23
C THR A 21 7.13 11.63 10.31
N GLY A 22 8.28 11.45 9.65
CA GLY A 22 8.97 10.16 9.52
C GLY A 22 8.29 9.17 8.54
N GLY A 23 7.09 9.50 8.07
CA GLY A 23 6.28 8.67 7.17
C GLY A 23 6.96 8.28 5.87
N PRO A 24 7.67 9.18 5.15
CA PRO A 24 8.28 8.83 3.87
C PRO A 24 9.26 7.65 3.97
N LYS A 25 10.08 7.59 5.02
CA LYS A 25 11.01 6.49 5.24
C LYS A 25 10.28 5.18 5.53
N VAL A 26 9.29 5.22 6.43
CA VAL A 26 8.54 4.02 6.83
C VAL A 26 7.72 3.47 5.67
N LEU A 27 7.04 4.34 4.92
CA LEU A 27 6.26 3.96 3.73
C LEU A 27 7.16 3.38 2.64
N TYR A 28 8.34 3.95 2.41
CA TYR A 28 9.32 3.40 1.49
C TYR A 28 9.75 1.99 1.92
N ASP A 29 10.24 1.83 3.16
CA ASP A 29 10.73 0.55 3.68
C ASP A 29 9.61 -0.52 3.65
N LEU A 30 8.38 -0.14 4.03
CA LEU A 30 7.21 -1.02 4.01
C LEU A 30 6.84 -1.43 2.58
N ILE A 31 6.59 -0.48 1.68
CA ILE A 31 6.03 -0.77 0.35
C ILE A 31 7.05 -1.52 -0.51
N THR A 32 8.34 -1.18 -0.41
CA THR A 32 9.41 -1.90 -1.13
C THR A 32 9.58 -3.34 -0.66
N SER A 33 9.18 -3.66 0.57
CA SER A 33 9.19 -5.03 1.10
C SER A 33 7.98 -5.87 0.70
N LEU A 34 6.91 -5.26 0.15
CA LEU A 34 5.70 -5.98 -0.23
C LEU A 34 5.93 -6.86 -1.47
N PRO A 35 5.28 -8.03 -1.53
CA PRO A 35 5.39 -8.90 -2.69
C PRO A 35 4.56 -8.35 -3.86
N GLY A 36 4.99 -8.63 -5.10
CA GLY A 36 4.30 -8.15 -6.31
C GLY A 36 2.89 -8.75 -6.51
N ASP A 37 2.60 -9.86 -5.84
CA ASP A 37 1.32 -10.58 -5.86
C ASP A 37 0.47 -10.32 -4.61
N LEU A 38 0.59 -9.13 -4.01
CA LEU A 38 -0.19 -8.72 -2.83
C LEU A 38 -1.71 -8.90 -3.01
N ASN A 39 -2.21 -8.85 -4.26
CA ASN A 39 -3.62 -9.09 -4.63
C ASN A 39 -4.65 -8.21 -3.88
N VAL A 40 -4.20 -7.12 -3.26
CA VAL A 40 -5.01 -6.13 -2.55
C VAL A 40 -4.46 -4.74 -2.90
N PRO A 41 -5.29 -3.79 -3.37
CA PRO A 41 -4.84 -2.44 -3.65
C PRO A 41 -4.44 -1.71 -2.37
N VAL A 42 -3.43 -0.86 -2.46
CA VAL A 42 -2.94 -0.03 -1.36
C VAL A 42 -3.08 1.44 -1.76
N ALA A 43 -3.71 2.23 -0.90
CA ALA A 43 -3.78 3.68 -1.02
C ALA A 43 -3.03 4.33 0.13
N VAL A 44 -2.21 5.33 -0.20
CA VAL A 44 -1.31 5.99 0.74
C VAL A 44 -1.64 7.48 0.79
N VAL A 45 -1.82 7.99 2.00
CA VAL A 45 -1.96 9.42 2.28
C VAL A 45 -0.78 9.85 3.15
N GLN A 46 0.13 10.58 2.55
CA GLN A 46 1.30 11.14 3.22
C GLN A 46 1.16 12.66 3.28
N HIS A 47 1.23 13.24 4.48
CA HIS A 47 1.29 14.69 4.63
C HIS A 47 2.66 15.20 4.16
N MET A 48 2.68 15.85 3.01
CA MET A 48 3.85 16.46 2.38
C MET A 48 3.43 17.48 1.32
N PRO A 49 4.28 18.45 0.94
CA PRO A 49 3.98 19.37 -0.16
C PRO A 49 3.81 18.64 -1.49
N ALA A 50 2.94 19.16 -2.36
CA ALA A 50 2.54 18.53 -3.62
C ALA A 50 3.71 18.35 -4.60
N GLU A 51 4.75 19.17 -4.52
CA GLU A 51 5.91 19.07 -5.40
C GLU A 51 6.74 17.81 -5.12
N PHE A 52 6.57 17.19 -3.95
CA PHE A 52 7.33 16.02 -3.53
C PHE A 52 6.56 14.70 -3.73
N THR A 53 5.23 14.71 -3.86
CA THR A 53 4.41 13.49 -3.88
C THR A 53 4.72 12.63 -5.09
N LYS A 54 4.89 13.25 -6.26
CA LYS A 54 5.30 12.57 -7.49
C LYS A 54 6.66 11.91 -7.36
N VAL A 55 7.68 12.65 -6.92
CA VAL A 55 9.05 12.13 -6.77
C VAL A 55 9.09 10.97 -5.77
N PHE A 56 8.28 11.07 -4.70
CA PHE A 56 8.17 10.00 -3.73
C PHE A 56 7.50 8.74 -4.30
N ALA A 57 6.41 8.89 -5.05
CA ALA A 57 5.74 7.78 -5.72
C ALA A 57 6.65 7.11 -6.77
N ASP A 58 7.35 7.90 -7.59
CA ASP A 58 8.29 7.41 -8.60
C ASP A 58 9.43 6.61 -7.95
N ARG A 59 10.01 7.13 -6.85
CA ARG A 59 11.06 6.43 -6.11
C ARG A 59 10.60 5.09 -5.53
N ILE A 60 9.38 5.03 -4.99
CA ILE A 60 8.83 3.75 -4.50
C ILE A 60 8.59 2.79 -5.68
N ASN A 61 8.03 3.29 -6.79
CA ASN A 61 7.76 2.48 -7.98
C ASN A 61 9.04 1.86 -8.55
N GLU A 62 10.16 2.59 -8.56
CA GLU A 62 11.46 2.09 -9.02
C GLU A 62 12.06 1.01 -8.09
N ASN A 63 11.68 0.99 -6.82
CA ASN A 63 12.31 0.14 -5.79
C ASN A 63 11.37 -0.93 -5.21
N SER A 64 10.16 -1.08 -5.73
CA SER A 64 9.18 -2.06 -5.23
C SER A 64 8.79 -3.07 -6.31
N ASN A 65 8.30 -4.23 -5.89
CA ASN A 65 7.68 -5.22 -6.78
C ASN A 65 6.26 -4.82 -7.22
N LEU A 66 5.73 -3.72 -6.69
CA LEU A 66 4.41 -3.19 -6.98
C LEU A 66 4.51 -2.04 -7.98
N ARG A 67 3.45 -1.87 -8.76
CA ARG A 67 3.27 -0.64 -9.55
C ARG A 67 2.74 0.46 -8.64
N VAL A 68 3.51 1.52 -8.48
CA VAL A 68 3.16 2.69 -7.66
C VAL A 68 3.05 3.92 -8.56
N LYS A 69 2.08 4.78 -8.26
CA LYS A 69 1.88 6.06 -8.95
C LYS A 69 1.30 7.08 -7.99
N GLU A 70 1.54 8.35 -8.28
CA GLU A 70 0.73 9.43 -7.74
C GLU A 70 -0.72 9.30 -8.25
N ALA A 71 -1.69 9.65 -7.40
CA ALA A 71 -3.12 9.48 -7.66
C ALA A 71 -3.64 10.46 -8.72
#